data_AF-M6QGD7-F1
#
_entry.id   AF-M6QGD7-F1
#
_cell.length_a   1.000
_cell.length_b   1.000
_cell.length_c   1.000
_cell.angle_alpha   90.00
_cell.angle_beta   90.00
_cell.angle_gamma   90.00
#
_symmetry.space_group_name_H-M   'P 1'
#
loop_
_entity.id
_entity.type
_entity.pdbx_description
1 polymer ?
#
loop_
_entity_poly.entity_id
_entity_poly.type
_entity_poly.pdbx_seq_one_letter_code
_entity_poly.pdbx_strand_id
1 'polypeptide(L)'
;MDTLVFLYDGECLFCSDLAIKLQNLNLNPKIRFRSFRDFSEKELREIHPTLNIGLAEGNVQMIANGRRYPGFFAVRKLSHSLKGYRWVAPLLYLPLVPILGIIGIGLLKSLKSR
;
A
#
# COMPACT_ATOMS: atom_id res chain seq x y z
N MET A 1 12.31 -14.24 -7.65
CA MET A 1 12.65 -12.80 -7.56
C MET A 1 11.87 -12.22 -6.40
N ASP A 2 12.55 -11.58 -5.44
CA ASP A 2 11.87 -10.89 -4.34
C ASP A 2 11.26 -9.58 -4.84
N THR A 3 10.00 -9.66 -5.29
CA THR A 3 9.26 -8.48 -5.75
C THR A 3 8.99 -7.54 -4.58
N LEU A 4 9.42 -6.28 -4.72
CA LEU A 4 9.23 -5.22 -3.74
C LEU A 4 8.49 -4.04 -4.40
N VAL A 5 7.16 -4.11 -4.42
CA VAL A 5 6.31 -3.14 -5.12
C VAL A 5 5.18 -2.67 -4.21
N PHE A 6 4.91 -1.37 -4.25
CA PHE A 6 3.74 -0.73 -3.68
C PHE A 6 2.79 -0.37 -4.82
N LEU A 7 1.66 -1.06 -4.88
CA LEU A 7 0.60 -0.83 -5.86
C LEU A 7 -0.48 0.05 -5.26
N TYR A 8 -1.04 0.94 -6.06
CA TYR A 8 -2.17 1.78 -5.71
C TYR A 8 -3.18 1.82 -6.85
N ASP A 9 -4.43 2.12 -6.53
CA ASP A 9 -5.42 2.42 -7.56
C ASP A 9 -5.23 3.84 -8.10
N GLY A 10 -4.85 3.96 -9.38
CA GLY A 10 -4.67 5.24 -10.06
C GLY A 10 -5.96 6.05 -10.21
N GLU A 11 -7.12 5.40 -10.21
CA GLU A 11 -8.44 6.05 -10.33
C GLU A 11 -9.01 6.50 -8.97
N CYS A 12 -8.37 6.09 -7.86
CA CYS A 12 -8.73 6.49 -6.51
C CYS A 12 -7.87 7.67 -6.06
N LEU A 13 -8.42 8.89 -6.03
CA LEU A 13 -7.70 10.10 -5.60
C LEU A 13 -7.01 9.96 -4.24
N PHE A 14 -7.69 9.33 -3.26
CA PHE A 14 -7.07 9.05 -1.96
C PHE A 14 -5.84 8.14 -2.09
N CYS A 15 -5.95 7.08 -2.89
CA CYS A 15 -4.92 6.05 -3.05
C CYS A 15 -3.70 6.63 -3.80
N SER A 16 -3.94 7.38 -4.87
CA SER A 16 -2.90 8.08 -5.65
C SER A 16 -2.15 9.11 -4.79
N ASP A 17 -2.86 9.96 -4.06
CA ASP A 17 -2.22 10.96 -3.19
C ASP A 17 -1.47 10.33 -2.03
N LEU A 18 -2.00 9.24 -1.47
CA LEU A 18 -1.30 8.46 -0.46
C LEU A 18 -0.01 7.88 -1.04
N ALA A 19 -0.04 7.28 -2.23
CA ALA A 19 1.12 6.72 -2.89
C ALA A 19 2.20 7.78 -3.16
N ILE A 20 1.84 8.96 -3.68
CA ILE A 20 2.76 10.08 -3.93
C ILE A 20 3.44 10.53 -2.63
N LYS A 21 2.66 10.75 -1.55
CA LYS A 21 3.21 11.14 -0.25
C LYS A 21 4.18 10.10 0.29
N LEU A 22 3.79 8.82 0.23
CA LEU A 22 4.61 7.72 0.71
C LEU A 22 5.88 7.54 -0.12
N GLN A 23 5.80 7.73 -1.44
CA GLN A 23 6.95 7.69 -2.34
C GLN A 23 7.96 8.79 -2.00
N ASN A 24 7.50 10.02 -1.77
CA ASN A 24 8.37 11.14 -1.40
C ASN A 24 9.08 10.93 -0.05
N LEU A 25 8.45 10.19 0.86
CA LEU A 25 9.02 9.85 2.18
C LEU A 25 9.88 8.59 2.15
N ASN A 26 9.79 7.78 1.10
CA ASN A 26 10.45 6.49 1.02
C ASN A 26 11.97 6.62 0.89
N LEU A 27 12.68 5.95 1.80
CA LEU A 27 14.14 5.89 1.84
C LEU A 27 14.70 4.67 1.10
N ASN A 28 13.86 3.71 0.71
CA ASN A 28 14.29 2.49 0.05
C ASN A 28 14.04 2.54 -1.47
N PRO A 29 15.07 2.82 -2.30
CA PRO A 29 14.89 2.99 -3.75
C PRO A 29 14.50 1.70 -4.48
N LYS A 30 14.58 0.53 -3.82
CA LYS A 30 14.12 -0.75 -4.39
C LYS A 30 12.60 -0.86 -4.41
N ILE A 31 11.89 -0.11 -3.57
CA ILE A 31 10.42 -0.13 -3.53
C ILE A 31 9.90 0.65 -4.74
N ARG A 32 9.27 -0.06 -5.68
CA ARG A 32 8.63 0.56 -6.84
C ARG A 32 7.20 0.93 -6.51
N PHE A 33 6.80 2.18 -6.79
CA PHE A 33 5.41 2.61 -6.71
C PHE A 33 4.82 2.56 -8.11
N ARG A 34 3.70 1.85 -8.28
CA ARG A 34 3.03 1.70 -9.58
C ARG A 34 1.51 1.73 -9.41
N SER A 35 0.82 2.31 -10.38
CA SER A 35 -0.62 2.14 -10.47
C SER A 35 -0.90 0.69 -10.88
N PHE A 36 -1.84 0.01 -10.22
CA PHE A 36 -2.22 -1.33 -10.67
C PHE A 36 -2.93 -1.28 -12.04
N ARG A 37 -3.51 -0.13 -12.40
CA ARG A 37 -4.22 0.11 -13.67
C ARG A 37 -3.29 0.01 -14.88
N ASP A 38 -1.98 0.10 -14.66
CA ASP A 38 -0.95 -0.06 -15.71
C ASP A 38 -0.72 -1.54 -16.09
N PHE A 39 -1.40 -2.49 -15.43
CA PHE A 39 -1.20 -3.92 -15.61
C PHE A 39 -2.51 -4.63 -15.98
N SER A 40 -2.39 -5.61 -16.88
CA SER A 40 -3.44 -6.61 -17.11
C SER A 40 -3.60 -7.56 -15.92
N GLU A 41 -4.74 -8.26 -15.86
CA GLU A 41 -4.96 -9.25 -14.79
C GLU A 41 -3.90 -10.36 -14.79
N LYS A 42 -3.39 -10.76 -15.96
CA LYS A 42 -2.31 -11.73 -16.09
C LYS A 42 -1.03 -11.22 -15.44
N GLU A 43 -0.61 -9.99 -15.76
CA GLU A 43 0.59 -9.38 -15.19
C GLU A 43 0.48 -9.18 -13.67
N LEU A 44 -0.72 -8.83 -13.16
CA LEU A 44 -0.97 -8.76 -11.73
C LEU A 44 -0.79 -10.12 -11.04
N ARG A 45 -1.25 -11.22 -11.66
CA ARG A 45 -1.07 -12.57 -11.13
C ARG A 45 0.38 -13.04 -11.18
N GLU A 46 1.16 -12.56 -12.16
CA GLU A 46 2.62 -12.76 -12.23
C GLU A 46 3.34 -12.02 -11.10
N ILE A 47 2.88 -10.82 -10.71
CA ILE A 47 3.39 -10.09 -9.54
C ILE A 47 3.10 -10.85 -8.24
N HIS A 48 1.86 -11.34 -8.06
CA HIS A 48 1.48 -12.18 -6.93
C HIS A 48 0.22 -13.00 -7.24
N PRO A 49 0.16 -14.32 -6.95
CA PRO A 49 -0.95 -15.20 -7.37
C PRO A 49 -2.35 -14.78 -6.90
N THR A 50 -2.42 -14.08 -5.76
CA THR A 50 -3.69 -13.60 -5.17
C THR A 50 -4.04 -12.16 -5.55
N LEU A 51 -3.27 -11.53 -6.42
CA LEU A 51 -3.52 -10.17 -6.87
C LEU A 51 -4.37 -10.19 -8.15
N ASN A 52 -5.44 -9.40 -8.14
CA ASN A 52 -6.30 -9.16 -9.29
C ASN A 52 -6.90 -7.75 -9.18
N ILE A 53 -7.59 -7.31 -10.24
CA ILE A 53 -8.17 -5.98 -10.33
C ILE A 53 -9.15 -5.73 -9.17
N GLY A 54 -10.11 -6.63 -8.93
CA GLY A 54 -11.14 -6.43 -7.90
C GLY A 54 -10.59 -6.32 -6.47
N LEU A 55 -9.44 -6.93 -6.16
CA LEU A 55 -8.78 -6.81 -4.87
C LEU A 55 -7.90 -5.55 -4.75
N ALA A 56 -7.37 -5.05 -5.86
CA ALA A 56 -6.54 -3.87 -5.90
C ALA A 56 -7.36 -2.56 -6.00
N GLU A 57 -8.55 -2.64 -6.58
CA GLU A 57 -9.46 -1.52 -6.79
C GLU A 57 -9.82 -0.80 -5.48
N GLY A 58 -9.76 0.53 -5.54
CA GLY A 58 -9.98 1.43 -4.42
C GLY A 58 -9.05 1.17 -3.23
N ASN A 59 -7.89 0.54 -3.44
CA ASN A 59 -7.02 0.13 -2.35
C ASN A 59 -5.54 0.34 -2.70
N VAL A 60 -4.69 0.14 -1.70
CA VAL A 60 -3.24 0.05 -1.86
C VAL A 60 -2.78 -1.34 -1.46
N GLN A 61 -1.71 -1.83 -2.07
CA GLN A 61 -1.15 -3.15 -1.82
C GLN A 61 0.38 -3.03 -1.73
N MET A 62 1.00 -3.69 -0.78
CA MET A 62 2.45 -3.90 -0.77
C MET A 62 2.72 -5.37 -1.05
N ILE A 63 3.56 -5.66 -2.04
CA ILE A 63 4.16 -6.98 -2.22
C ILE A 63 5.60 -6.89 -1.72
N ALA A 64 5.93 -7.72 -0.74
CA ALA A 64 7.27 -7.80 -0.18
C ALA A 64 7.59 -9.24 0.21
N ASN A 65 8.73 -9.75 -0.26
CA ASN A 65 9.22 -11.10 0.04
C ASN A 65 8.15 -12.18 -0.21
N GLY A 66 7.49 -12.10 -1.37
CA GLY A 66 6.43 -13.03 -1.77
C GLY A 66 5.12 -12.94 -0.97
N ARG A 67 4.95 -11.94 -0.09
CA ARG A 67 3.72 -11.73 0.67
C ARG A 67 2.99 -10.48 0.20
N ARG A 68 1.66 -10.56 0.11
CA ARG A 68 0.76 -9.44 -0.13
C ARG A 68 0.25 -8.83 1.19
N TYR A 69 0.34 -7.51 1.29
CA TYR A 69 -0.20 -6.72 2.39
C TYR A 69 -1.20 -5.69 1.84
N PRO A 70 -2.50 -5.83 2.09
CA PRO A 70 -3.51 -4.88 1.61
C PRO A 70 -3.73 -3.70 2.57
N GLY A 71 -4.13 -2.55 2.01
CA GLY A 71 -4.62 -1.38 2.74
C GLY A 71 -3.68 -0.90 3.86
N PHE A 72 -4.19 -0.82 5.09
CA PHE A 72 -3.40 -0.44 6.26
C PHE A 72 -2.13 -1.27 6.42
N PHE A 73 -2.18 -2.57 6.14
CA PHE A 73 -1.02 -3.43 6.27
C PHE A 73 0.07 -3.11 5.24
N ALA A 74 -0.30 -2.59 4.07
CA ALA A 74 0.65 -2.05 3.09
C ALA A 74 1.42 -0.87 3.67
N VAL A 75 0.69 0.11 4.22
CA VAL A 75 1.26 1.32 4.84
C VAL A 75 2.11 0.96 6.05
N ARG A 76 1.64 0.06 6.91
CA ARG A 76 2.41 -0.46 8.06
C ARG A 76 3.71 -1.11 7.60
N LYS A 77 3.66 -1.99 6.59
CA LYS A 77 4.88 -2.65 6.09
C LYS A 77 5.86 -1.64 5.50
N LEU A 78 5.35 -0.67 4.75
CA LEU A 78 6.15 0.39 4.14
C LEU A 78 6.75 1.36 5.17
N SER A 79 6.08 1.61 6.29
CA SER A 79 6.48 2.61 7.30
C SER A 79 7.91 2.45 7.81
N HIS A 80 8.42 1.22 7.87
CA HIS A 80 9.82 0.91 8.21
C HIS A 80 10.84 1.51 7.25
N SER A 81 10.43 1.79 6.02
CA SER A 81 11.26 2.40 4.97
C SER A 81 11.02 3.89 4.78
N LEU A 82 10.18 4.53 5.61
CA LEU A 82 9.84 5.94 5.45
C LEU A 82 10.68 6.85 6.38
N LYS A 83 11.07 8.02 5.88
CA LYS A 83 11.74 9.08 6.64
C LYS A 83 10.85 9.54 7.79
N GLY A 84 11.42 9.64 8.99
CA GLY A 84 10.69 10.01 10.22
C GLY A 84 9.85 8.87 10.79
N TYR A 85 9.09 8.17 9.96
CA TYR A 85 8.17 7.13 10.41
C TYR A 85 8.84 5.80 10.80
N ARG A 86 10.07 5.53 10.33
CA ARG A 86 10.77 4.26 10.65
C ARG A 86 10.87 3.97 12.14
N TRP A 87 11.01 5.01 12.96
CA TRP A 87 11.20 4.88 14.41
C TRP A 87 9.89 4.67 15.17
N VAL A 88 8.78 5.17 14.62
CA VAL A 88 7.43 4.99 15.18
C VAL A 88 6.71 3.79 14.57
N ALA A 89 7.22 3.21 13.48
CA ALA A 89 6.69 2.01 12.84
C ALA A 89 6.41 0.84 13.81
N PRO A 90 7.24 0.57 14.85
CA PRO A 90 6.93 -0.46 15.83
C PRO A 90 5.59 -0.24 16.56
N LEU A 91 5.17 1.02 16.77
CA LEU A 91 3.89 1.33 17.42
C LEU A 91 2.70 0.85 16.58
N LEU A 92 2.84 0.75 15.26
CA LEU A 92 1.80 0.24 14.36
C LEU A 92 1.54 -1.27 14.51
N TYR A 93 2.32 -1.96 15.36
CA TYR A 93 2.17 -3.38 15.69
C TYR A 93 1.57 -3.61 17.08
N LEU A 94 1.32 -2.54 17.85
CA LEU A 94 0.63 -2.65 19.13
C LEU A 94 -0.79 -3.22 18.94
N PRO A 95 -1.32 -3.92 19.95
CA PRO A 95 -2.69 -4.39 19.92
C PRO A 95 -3.66 -3.21 19.67
N LEU A 96 -4.78 -3.48 18.99
CA LEU A 96 -5.82 -2.51 18.60
C LEU A 96 -5.44 -1.48 17.52
N VAL A 97 -4.15 -1.14 17.35
CA VAL A 97 -3.73 -0.19 16.30
C VAL A 97 -4.11 -0.64 14.89
N PRO A 98 -4.04 -1.93 14.50
CA PRO A 98 -4.55 -2.37 13.21
C PRO A 98 -6.03 -2.06 12.98
N ILE A 99 -6.87 -2.18 14.01
CA ILE A 99 -8.31 -1.90 13.92
C ILE A 99 -8.51 -0.40 13.66
N LEU A 100 -7.86 0.45 14.46
CA LEU A 100 -7.90 1.90 14.29
C LEU A 100 -7.35 2.34 12.93
N GLY A 101 -6.28 1.70 12.46
CA GLY A 101 -5.66 1.99 11.17
C GLY A 101 -6.56 1.64 9.98
N ILE A 102 -7.26 0.51 10.03
CA ILE A 102 -8.23 0.12 8.99
C ILE A 102 -9.41 1.10 8.96
N ILE A 103 -9.97 1.42 10.13
CA ILE A 103 -11.08 2.38 10.25
C ILE A 103 -10.63 3.75 9.74
N GLY A 104 -9.45 4.23 10.16
CA GLY A 104 -8.90 5.52 9.76
C GLY A 104 -8.69 5.63 8.25
N ILE A 105 -8.11 4.61 7.61
CA ILE A 105 -7.97 4.60 6.14
C ILE A 105 -9.34 4.57 5.46
N GLY A 106 -10.30 3.79 5.97
CA GLY A 106 -11.66 3.75 5.45
C GLY A 106 -12.36 5.10 5.51
N LEU A 107 -12.25 5.81 6.64
CA LEU A 107 -12.80 7.15 6.84
C LEU A 107 -12.15 8.18 5.92
N LEU A 108 -10.81 8.21 5.87
CA LEU A 108 -10.07 9.15 5.00
C LEU A 108 -10.40 8.92 3.52
N LYS A 109 -10.54 7.66 3.11
CA LYS A 109 -10.98 7.31 1.76
C LYS A 109 -12.40 7.82 1.50
N SER A 110 -13.33 7.60 2.42
CA SER A 110 -14.73 8.07 2.28
C SER A 110 -14.84 9.59 2.16
N LEU A 111 -14.06 10.33 2.96
CA LEU A 111 -14.04 11.80 2.95
C LEU A 111 -13.48 12.40 1.66
N LYS A 112 -12.57 11.68 0.99
CA LYS A 112 -11.85 12.16 -0.19
C LYS A 112 -12.36 11.58 -1.52
N SER A 113 -13.23 10.58 -1.43
CA SER A 113 -13.92 9.96 -2.58
C SER A 113 -15.31 10.54 -2.82
N ARG A 114 -15.79 11.43 -1.94
CA ARG A 114 -16.92 12.33 -2.16
C ARG A 114 -16.43 13.63 -2.77
#